data_AF-A0A0F9NWM0-F1
#
_entry.id   AF-A0A0F9NWM0-F1
#
_cell.length_a   1.000
_cell.length_b   1.000
_cell.length_c   1.000
_cell.angle_alpha   90.00
_cell.angle_beta   90.00
_cell.angle_gamma   90.00
#
_symmetry.space_group_name_H-M   'P 1'
#
loop_
_entity.id
_entity.type
_entity.pdbx_description
1 polymer ?
#
loop_
_entity_poly.entity_id
_entity_poly.type
_entity_poly.pdbx_seq_one_letter_code
_entity_poly.pdbx_strand_id
1 'polypeptide(L)'
;MIVQRHDAPRGFTAADNIFTGENTFSGITTFTGNVGIGTASPQKNLHIQSTVPTIRLSDSNAATDQAVATLVELYRGNLTNRVGFWGMASSSNDIMQLATDYAAGEIVFSTGANSEAVRIDSAGDVGIGIAVPTSKLDVAGALTLSSTQPVFDFNETDGPVDEKFWRWTTSIGDLYLQTKTDALGVGANVLRITRTGTVVDLIRAVATSVDVVGALTATSYGGITGANLVARNVAESIAGAWVFTTAPEVSMLNTTLKFRNTATSAQDIQYLTDSTLTALVRYIPSSQVFQWQDRDPSTVTRMTLNLNTGDLTLTGQIQGNSLRVVGNVGFYNTAPIAKQTGVAVTAAGVHAALVNLGLIT
;
A
#
# COMPACT_ATOMS: atom_id res chain seq x y z
N MET A 1 56.16 -7.79 93.25
CA MET A 1 54.98 -8.68 93.07
C MET A 1 54.36 -8.36 91.72
N ILE A 2 54.84 -9.01 90.66
CA ILE A 2 54.29 -8.88 89.31
C ILE A 2 53.23 -9.96 89.19
N VAL A 3 51.95 -9.58 89.17
CA VAL A 3 50.87 -10.53 88.92
C VAL A 3 50.64 -10.55 87.40
N GLN A 4 51.30 -11.49 86.72
CA GLN A 4 50.89 -11.88 85.37
C GLN A 4 49.55 -12.62 85.49
N ARG A 5 48.46 -12.00 85.01
CA ARG A 5 47.23 -12.75 84.74
C ARG A 5 47.46 -13.55 83.47
N HIS A 6 47.71 -14.83 83.65
CA HIS A 6 47.64 -15.83 82.60
C HIS A 6 46.15 -16.16 82.39
N ASP A 7 45.47 -15.36 81.58
CA ASP A 7 44.16 -15.73 81.07
C ASP A 7 44.37 -16.62 79.84
N ALA A 8 43.80 -17.83 79.88
CA ALA A 8 43.83 -18.81 78.79
C ALA A 8 43.25 -18.22 77.49
N PRO A 9 43.64 -18.70 76.29
CA PRO A 9 43.10 -18.20 75.04
C PRO A 9 41.59 -18.48 75.01
N ARG A 10 40.78 -17.44 75.15
CA ARG A 10 39.34 -17.53 74.97
C ARG A 10 39.09 -17.83 73.51
N GLY A 11 38.65 -19.06 73.21
CA GLY A 11 38.17 -19.42 71.88
C GLY A 11 36.96 -18.56 71.54
N PHE A 12 37.09 -17.72 70.52
CA PHE A 12 35.98 -16.92 70.02
C PHE A 12 34.89 -17.87 69.49
N THR A 13 33.67 -17.68 69.97
CA THR A 13 32.51 -18.45 69.51
C THR A 13 31.80 -17.72 68.38
N ALA A 14 30.98 -18.40 67.58
CA ALA A 14 30.27 -17.82 66.43
C ALA A 14 29.33 -16.63 66.77
N ALA A 15 29.10 -16.36 68.07
CA ALA A 15 28.33 -15.23 68.57
C ALA A 15 29.19 -13.99 68.92
N ASP A 16 30.52 -14.12 68.92
CA ASP A 16 31.40 -12.97 69.11
C ASP A 16 31.39 -12.14 67.81
N ASN A 17 30.70 -11.00 67.82
CA ASN A 17 30.82 -9.99 66.79
C ASN A 17 32.27 -9.44 66.83
N ILE A 18 33.17 -10.08 66.10
CA ILE A 18 34.61 -9.75 66.03
C ILE A 18 34.86 -8.33 65.48
N PHE A 19 33.85 -7.65 64.92
CA PHE A 19 33.99 -6.37 64.23
C PHE A 19 32.98 -5.33 64.72
N THR A 20 33.19 -4.77 65.92
CA THR A 20 32.52 -3.54 66.35
C THR A 20 33.56 -2.54 66.86
N GLY A 21 33.83 -1.49 66.09
CA GLY A 21 34.66 -0.36 66.50
C GLY A 21 36.00 -0.27 65.74
N GLU A 22 36.49 0.96 65.61
CA GLU A 22 37.71 1.42 64.90
C GLU A 22 38.97 0.59 65.20
N ASN A 23 39.08 -0.60 64.62
CA ASN A 23 40.26 -1.43 64.72
C ASN A 23 40.85 -1.57 63.32
N THR A 24 41.96 -0.87 63.07
CA THR A 24 42.81 -1.09 61.91
C THR A 24 43.39 -2.50 61.99
N PHE A 25 42.69 -3.49 61.42
CA PHE A 25 43.18 -4.86 61.37
C PHE A 25 44.14 -5.03 60.19
N SER A 26 45.43 -5.15 60.49
CA SER A 26 46.50 -5.40 59.52
C SER A 26 46.86 -6.89 59.51
N GLY A 27 45.92 -7.75 59.11
CA GLY A 27 46.13 -9.20 59.05
C GLY A 27 45.24 -9.86 57.99
N ILE A 28 45.83 -10.78 57.21
CA ILE A 28 45.09 -11.61 56.24
C ILE A 28 44.25 -12.62 57.02
N THR A 29 42.93 -12.43 57.05
CA THR A 29 41.99 -13.43 57.58
C THR A 29 41.48 -14.29 56.44
N THR A 30 41.93 -15.54 56.36
CA THR A 30 41.25 -16.54 55.52
C THR A 30 40.01 -17.04 56.25
N PHE A 31 38.82 -16.79 55.71
CA PHE A 31 37.58 -17.36 56.21
C PHE A 31 37.42 -18.79 55.69
N THR A 32 37.28 -19.77 56.59
CA THR A 32 37.04 -21.18 56.21
C THR A 32 35.55 -21.52 56.05
N GLY A 33 34.66 -20.52 56.21
CA GLY A 33 33.21 -20.65 56.11
C GLY A 33 32.55 -19.39 55.54
N ASN A 34 31.21 -19.33 55.58
CA ASN A 34 30.46 -18.21 55.01
C ASN A 34 30.70 -16.90 55.77
N VAL A 35 30.80 -15.79 55.05
CA VAL A 35 30.94 -14.43 55.58
C VAL A 35 29.59 -13.70 55.52
N GLY A 36 29.10 -13.27 56.67
CA GLY A 36 27.90 -12.43 56.79
C GLY A 36 28.26 -10.97 57.11
N ILE A 37 27.71 -10.02 56.36
CA ILE A 37 27.78 -8.58 56.68
C ILE A 37 26.36 -8.11 57.02
N GLY A 38 26.12 -7.78 58.29
CA GLY A 38 24.79 -7.41 58.80
C GLY A 38 23.88 -8.60 59.11
N THR A 39 24.40 -9.85 59.08
CA THR A 39 23.64 -11.07 59.41
C THR A 39 24.51 -12.13 60.07
N ALA A 40 23.97 -12.79 61.11
CA ALA A 40 24.65 -13.89 61.80
C ALA A 40 24.35 -15.27 61.16
N SER A 41 23.45 -15.33 60.17
CA SER A 41 23.04 -16.58 59.50
C SER A 41 23.16 -16.45 57.97
N PRO A 42 24.41 -16.40 57.45
CA PRO A 42 24.64 -16.27 56.02
C PRO A 42 24.13 -17.49 55.23
N GLN A 43 23.31 -17.25 54.20
CA GLN A 43 22.68 -18.30 53.39
C GLN A 43 23.53 -18.74 52.17
N LYS A 44 24.65 -18.02 51.93
CA LYS A 44 25.65 -18.25 50.88
C LYS A 44 27.02 -17.82 51.41
N ASN A 45 28.09 -18.19 50.70
CA ASN A 45 29.49 -17.91 51.08
C ASN A 45 29.75 -16.44 51.40
N LEU A 46 29.06 -15.52 50.72
CA LEU A 46 28.96 -14.12 51.09
C LEU A 46 27.48 -13.75 51.18
N HIS A 47 27.04 -13.22 52.33
CA HIS A 47 25.68 -12.70 52.53
C HIS A 47 25.74 -11.29 53.13
N ILE A 48 25.30 -10.29 52.36
CA ILE A 48 25.18 -8.90 52.82
C ILE A 48 23.70 -8.61 53.06
N GLN A 49 23.33 -8.33 54.31
CA GLN A 49 21.95 -8.04 54.72
C GLN A 49 21.88 -6.64 55.33
N SER A 50 21.12 -5.74 54.70
CA SER A 50 20.88 -4.36 55.13
C SER A 50 19.55 -3.87 54.52
N THR A 51 19.05 -2.70 54.93
CA THR A 51 17.88 -2.05 54.29
C THR A 51 18.14 -1.73 52.82
N VAL A 52 19.39 -1.35 52.50
CA VAL A 52 19.91 -1.16 51.14
C VAL A 52 21.31 -1.80 51.07
N PRO A 53 21.42 -3.11 50.82
CA PRO A 53 22.71 -3.78 50.73
C PRO A 53 23.45 -3.26 49.49
N THR A 54 24.73 -2.91 49.65
CA THR A 54 25.57 -2.39 48.58
C THR A 54 26.92 -3.10 48.55
N ILE A 55 27.43 -3.34 47.36
CA ILE A 55 28.82 -3.76 47.11
C ILE A 55 29.47 -2.60 46.37
N ARG A 56 30.57 -2.07 46.93
CA ARG A 56 31.37 -1.01 46.30
C ARG A 56 32.74 -1.55 45.95
N LEU A 57 33.11 -1.45 44.69
CA LEU A 57 34.46 -1.72 44.19
C LEU A 57 35.06 -0.39 43.71
N SER A 58 36.26 -0.05 44.17
CA SER A 58 36.94 1.20 43.79
C SER A 58 38.44 0.96 43.71
N ASP A 59 39.09 1.54 42.69
CA ASP A 59 40.54 1.58 42.59
C ASP A 59 41.06 2.84 43.30
N SER A 60 41.68 2.66 44.46
CA SER A 60 42.24 3.77 45.25
C SER A 60 43.51 4.37 44.66
N ASN A 61 44.07 3.75 43.61
CA ASN A 61 45.28 4.18 42.94
C ASN A 61 45.00 4.76 41.54
N ALA A 62 43.74 4.83 41.12
CA ALA A 62 43.39 5.43 39.85
C ALA A 62 43.69 6.94 39.84
N ALA A 63 44.37 7.40 38.79
CA ALA A 63 44.73 8.81 38.63
C ALA A 63 43.51 9.71 38.33
N THR A 64 42.46 9.14 37.75
CA THR A 64 41.17 9.78 37.46
C THR A 64 40.05 8.75 37.59
N ASP A 65 38.79 9.19 37.72
CA ASP A 65 37.63 8.29 37.78
C ASP A 65 37.48 7.41 36.53
N GLN A 66 37.96 7.89 35.36
CA GLN A 66 37.92 7.16 34.09
C GLN A 66 39.07 6.16 33.92
N ALA A 67 40.06 6.18 34.81
CA ALA A 67 41.23 5.31 34.76
C ALA A 67 41.07 4.02 35.58
N VAL A 68 39.85 3.47 35.65
CA VAL A 68 39.49 2.38 36.57
C VAL A 68 38.97 1.16 35.79
N ALA A 69 39.58 0.00 36.01
CA ALA A 69 39.12 -1.30 35.47
C ALA A 69 38.56 -2.19 36.59
N THR A 70 37.49 -1.76 37.27
CA THR A 70 36.84 -2.57 38.30
C THR A 70 35.97 -3.66 37.66
N LEU A 71 36.13 -4.90 38.15
CA LEU A 71 35.53 -6.09 37.58
C LEU A 71 34.99 -7.02 38.66
N VAL A 72 33.87 -7.68 38.38
CA VAL A 72 33.50 -8.96 38.98
C VAL A 72 33.83 -10.05 37.98
N GLU A 73 34.78 -10.91 38.32
CA GLU A 73 35.26 -11.97 37.42
C GLU A 73 34.62 -13.33 37.72
N LEU A 74 34.38 -14.09 36.66
CA LEU A 74 33.82 -15.43 36.73
C LEU A 74 34.83 -16.43 36.18
N TYR A 75 35.14 -17.46 36.96
CA TYR A 75 36.03 -18.57 36.58
C TYR A 75 35.26 -19.89 36.67
N ARG A 76 35.63 -20.87 35.84
CA ARG A 76 35.15 -22.25 35.96
C ARG A 76 36.27 -23.11 36.54
N GLY A 77 36.02 -23.71 37.70
CA GLY A 77 37.02 -24.51 38.42
C GLY A 77 38.17 -23.65 38.96
N ASN A 78 39.30 -24.29 39.28
CA ASN A 78 40.50 -23.63 39.77
C ASN A 78 41.46 -23.25 38.62
N LEU A 79 40.90 -22.87 37.47
CA LEU A 79 41.67 -22.50 36.29
C LEU A 79 42.03 -21.01 36.35
N THR A 80 43.14 -20.64 35.70
CA THR A 80 43.63 -19.26 35.63
C THR A 80 42.94 -18.41 34.57
N ASN A 81 42.10 -19.01 33.73
CA ASN A 81 41.42 -18.31 32.65
C ASN A 81 40.02 -17.93 33.09
N ARG A 82 39.74 -16.62 33.02
CA ARG A 82 38.40 -16.08 33.20
C ARG A 82 37.49 -16.59 32.09
N VAL A 83 36.23 -16.84 32.44
CA VAL A 83 35.20 -17.28 31.48
C VAL A 83 34.15 -16.20 31.21
N GLY A 84 34.10 -15.17 32.05
CA GLY A 84 33.25 -14.01 31.88
C GLY A 84 33.43 -13.01 33.01
N PHE A 85 32.84 -11.84 32.83
CA PHE A 85 32.96 -10.76 33.79
C PHE A 85 31.83 -9.74 33.64
N TRP A 86 31.70 -8.92 34.67
CA TRP A 86 30.87 -7.72 34.67
C TRP A 86 31.68 -6.56 35.26
N GLY A 87 31.81 -5.46 34.52
CA GLY A 87 32.55 -4.28 34.97
C GLY A 87 33.01 -3.38 33.83
N MET A 88 34.08 -2.63 34.05
CA MET A 88 34.67 -1.73 33.05
C MET A 88 35.57 -2.50 32.08
N ALA A 89 35.40 -2.29 30.77
CA ALA A 89 36.13 -3.02 29.73
C ALA A 89 37.64 -2.68 29.70
N SER A 90 37.98 -1.44 30.05
CA SER A 90 39.37 -0.97 30.15
C SER A 90 39.46 0.21 31.11
N SER A 91 40.63 0.45 31.68
CA SER A 91 40.98 1.69 32.39
C SER A 91 41.28 2.87 31.43
N SER A 92 40.98 2.72 30.14
CA SER A 92 41.31 3.69 29.09
C SER A 92 40.11 4.08 28.23
N ASN A 93 38.91 3.63 28.57
CA ASN A 93 37.67 3.97 27.88
C ASN A 93 36.48 3.93 28.83
N ASP A 94 35.35 4.47 28.38
CA ASP A 94 34.14 4.62 29.19
C ASP A 94 33.14 3.47 28.95
N ILE A 95 33.63 2.27 28.59
CA ILE A 95 32.79 1.14 28.20
C ILE A 95 32.56 0.22 29.39
N MET A 96 31.31 0.08 29.81
CA MET A 96 30.87 -0.95 30.75
C MET A 96 30.43 -2.20 29.97
N GLN A 97 30.81 -3.38 30.46
CA GLN A 97 30.62 -4.64 29.76
C GLN A 97 30.04 -5.73 30.68
N LEU A 98 29.13 -6.50 30.11
CA LEU A 98 28.76 -7.84 30.54
C LEU A 98 29.24 -8.77 29.43
N ALA A 99 30.15 -9.68 29.72
CA ALA A 99 30.75 -10.52 28.67
C ALA A 99 31.19 -11.89 29.15
N THR A 100 31.40 -12.74 28.15
CA THR A 100 32.05 -14.03 28.27
C THR A 100 33.33 -14.01 27.44
N ASP A 101 34.41 -14.54 28.01
CA ASP A 101 35.69 -14.72 27.31
C ASP A 101 35.72 -16.04 26.52
N TYR A 102 34.62 -16.79 26.53
CA TYR A 102 34.49 -18.06 25.81
C TYR A 102 34.09 -17.79 24.36
N ALA A 103 34.83 -18.36 23.39
CA ALA A 103 34.61 -18.10 21.96
C ALA A 103 33.21 -18.50 21.46
N ALA A 104 32.63 -19.57 22.03
CA ALA A 104 31.25 -20.00 21.77
C ALA A 104 30.31 -19.59 22.92
N GLY A 105 30.69 -18.57 23.69
CA GLY A 105 29.89 -18.07 24.80
C GLY A 105 28.74 -17.19 24.30
N GLU A 106 27.68 -17.14 25.09
CA GLU A 106 26.44 -16.44 24.78
C GLU A 106 26.01 -15.63 26.01
N ILE A 107 25.25 -14.56 25.77
CA ILE A 107 24.66 -13.75 26.85
C ILE A 107 23.15 -13.91 26.78
N VAL A 108 22.54 -14.32 27.89
CA VAL A 108 21.10 -14.58 27.98
C VAL A 108 20.49 -13.76 29.10
N PHE A 109 19.37 -13.12 28.81
CA PHE A 109 18.50 -12.49 29.78
C PHE A 109 17.22 -13.32 29.93
N SER A 110 17.03 -13.88 31.11
CA SER A 110 15.85 -14.68 31.45
C SER A 110 14.93 -13.95 32.42
N THR A 111 13.65 -14.30 32.37
CA THR A 111 12.58 -13.83 33.25
C THR A 111 12.10 -14.97 34.15
N GLY A 112 10.92 -14.82 34.77
CA GLY A 112 10.35 -15.79 35.70
C GLY A 112 10.39 -17.23 35.18
N ALA A 113 10.62 -18.18 36.10
CA ALA A 113 10.74 -19.60 35.80
C ALA A 113 11.83 -19.96 34.76
N ASN A 114 12.90 -19.16 34.68
CA ASN A 114 14.01 -19.34 33.74
C ASN A 114 13.60 -19.24 32.25
N SER A 115 12.52 -18.49 31.94
CA SER A 115 12.11 -18.25 30.55
C SER A 115 13.05 -17.24 29.90
N GLU A 116 13.75 -17.64 28.85
CA GLU A 116 14.58 -16.75 28.04
C GLU A 116 13.73 -15.67 27.36
N ALA A 117 14.17 -14.41 27.49
CA ALA A 117 13.53 -13.26 26.85
C ALA A 117 14.40 -12.66 25.75
N VAL A 118 15.71 -12.53 26.00
CA VAL A 118 16.68 -12.01 25.03
C VAL A 118 17.95 -12.85 25.06
N ARG A 119 18.54 -13.10 23.89
CA ARG A 119 19.83 -13.76 23.71
C ARG A 119 20.71 -12.97 22.76
N ILE A 120 22.00 -12.96 23.05
CA ILE A 120 23.07 -12.62 22.11
C ILE A 120 23.89 -13.90 21.95
N ASP A 121 23.87 -14.47 20.75
CA ASP A 121 24.61 -15.70 20.47
C ASP A 121 26.12 -15.42 20.23
N SER A 122 26.89 -16.48 20.00
CA SER A 122 28.33 -16.35 19.75
C SER A 122 28.69 -15.71 18.40
N ALA A 123 27.73 -15.60 17.46
CA ALA A 123 27.89 -14.88 16.19
C ALA A 123 27.54 -13.38 16.32
N GLY A 124 27.05 -12.97 17.50
CA GLY A 124 26.62 -11.61 17.80
C GLY A 124 25.22 -11.29 17.27
N ASP A 125 24.40 -12.30 16.98
CA ASP A 125 23.01 -12.13 16.57
C ASP A 125 22.10 -12.05 17.80
N VAL A 126 21.12 -11.14 17.75
CA VAL A 126 20.21 -10.86 18.86
C VAL A 126 18.86 -11.53 18.62
N GLY A 127 18.47 -12.45 19.50
CA GLY A 127 17.14 -13.05 19.53
C GLY A 127 16.27 -12.41 20.62
N ILE A 128 15.03 -12.03 20.28
CA ILE A 128 13.99 -11.62 21.24
C ILE A 128 12.83 -12.62 21.16
N GLY A 129 12.63 -13.40 22.23
CA GLY A 129 11.63 -14.47 22.26
C GLY A 129 11.94 -15.68 21.35
N ILE A 130 13.15 -15.76 20.79
CA ILE A 130 13.61 -16.83 19.90
C ILE A 130 15.01 -17.31 20.34
N ALA A 131 15.20 -18.63 20.39
CA ALA A 131 16.44 -19.23 20.91
C ALA A 131 17.56 -19.36 19.86
N VAL A 132 17.21 -19.36 18.58
CA VAL A 132 18.15 -19.51 17.46
C VAL A 132 17.88 -18.39 16.47
N PRO A 133 18.46 -17.19 16.67
CA PRO A 133 18.30 -16.10 15.72
C PRO A 133 18.93 -16.49 14.37
N THR A 134 18.24 -16.16 13.28
CA THR A 134 18.72 -16.43 11.90
C THR A 134 19.20 -15.17 11.17
N SER A 135 19.17 -14.04 11.89
CA SER A 135 19.60 -12.73 11.40
C SER A 135 20.09 -11.88 12.58
N LYS A 136 20.72 -10.74 12.29
CA LYS A 136 21.33 -9.86 13.31
C LYS A 136 20.36 -9.43 14.42
N LEU A 137 19.08 -9.27 14.08
CA LEU A 137 17.99 -9.06 15.03
C LEU A 137 16.79 -9.90 14.59
N ASP A 138 16.47 -10.92 15.37
CA ASP A 138 15.35 -11.82 15.14
C ASP A 138 14.34 -11.73 16.29
N VAL A 139 13.09 -11.40 15.98
CA VAL A 139 12.04 -11.14 16.97
C VAL A 139 10.87 -12.07 16.73
N ALA A 140 10.62 -12.99 17.67
CA ALA A 140 9.43 -13.83 17.65
C ALA A 140 8.23 -13.06 18.19
N GLY A 141 7.50 -12.38 17.31
CA GLY A 141 6.27 -11.66 17.65
C GLY A 141 6.13 -10.33 16.92
N ALA A 142 5.24 -9.48 17.44
CA ALA A 142 5.01 -8.15 16.87
C ALA A 142 6.07 -7.16 17.34
N LEU A 143 6.64 -6.39 16.40
CA LEU A 143 7.50 -5.24 16.68
C LEU A 143 6.66 -3.95 16.62
N THR A 144 6.61 -3.21 17.73
CA THR A 144 5.93 -1.90 17.80
C THR A 144 6.94 -0.79 18.03
N LEU A 145 6.95 0.21 17.15
CA LEU A 145 7.78 1.42 17.29
C LEU A 145 6.92 2.57 17.82
N SER A 146 7.22 3.07 19.02
CA SER A 146 6.46 4.13 19.68
C SER A 146 7.32 5.38 19.89
N SER A 147 6.89 6.48 19.29
CA SER A 147 7.52 7.81 19.37
C SER A 147 6.49 8.86 18.97
N THR A 148 6.76 10.14 19.20
CA THR A 148 6.00 11.24 18.60
C THR A 148 6.09 11.22 17.06
N GLN A 149 7.18 10.67 16.52
CA GLN A 149 7.39 10.36 15.12
C GLN A 149 8.16 9.03 15.01
N PRO A 150 7.47 7.87 14.96
CA PRO A 150 8.14 6.59 14.77
C PRO A 150 8.73 6.51 13.35
N VAL A 151 9.90 5.90 13.24
CA VAL A 151 10.72 5.85 12.04
C VAL A 151 11.27 4.45 11.86
N PHE A 152 11.22 3.94 10.63
CA PHE A 152 11.97 2.79 10.18
C PHE A 152 12.79 3.19 8.94
N ASP A 153 14.11 3.20 9.08
CA ASP A 153 15.05 3.62 8.03
C ASP A 153 15.69 2.38 7.39
N PHE A 154 15.66 2.33 6.06
CA PHE A 154 16.44 1.41 5.25
C PHE A 154 17.70 2.13 4.77
N ASN A 155 18.85 1.48 4.88
CA ASN A 155 20.15 2.00 4.47
C ASN A 155 20.86 1.01 3.55
N GLU A 156 21.10 1.40 2.32
CA GLU A 156 21.92 0.67 1.36
C GLU A 156 23.36 1.19 1.42
N THR A 157 24.27 0.41 2.03
CA THR A 157 25.63 0.86 2.32
C THR A 157 26.46 1.18 1.08
N ASP A 158 26.19 0.50 -0.03
CA ASP A 158 26.83 0.61 -1.32
C ASP A 158 26.04 1.44 -2.34
N GLY A 159 24.96 2.12 -1.92
CA GLY A 159 24.21 3.03 -2.78
C GLY A 159 25.04 4.25 -3.24
N PRO A 160 24.62 4.92 -4.33
CA PRO A 160 25.19 6.20 -4.74
C PRO A 160 25.07 7.28 -3.66
N VAL A 161 25.81 8.39 -3.83
CA VAL A 161 25.67 9.60 -2.99
C VAL A 161 24.21 10.05 -3.00
N ASP A 162 23.67 10.42 -1.84
CA ASP A 162 22.28 10.86 -1.63
C ASP A 162 21.15 9.86 -1.95
N GLU A 163 21.48 8.61 -2.30
CA GLU A 163 20.49 7.59 -2.70
C GLU A 163 20.43 6.39 -1.73
N LYS A 164 21.16 6.45 -0.61
CA LYS A 164 21.31 5.31 0.32
C LYS A 164 20.12 5.07 1.24
N PHE A 165 19.34 6.11 1.53
CA PHE A 165 18.40 6.08 2.65
C PHE A 165 16.94 6.24 2.21
N TRP A 166 16.11 5.31 2.67
CA TRP A 166 14.65 5.37 2.58
C TRP A 166 14.04 5.31 3.96
N ARG A 167 12.97 6.08 4.18
CA ARG A 167 12.32 6.17 5.48
C ARG A 167 10.83 5.88 5.39
N TRP A 168 10.38 4.99 6.26
CA TRP A 168 8.98 4.83 6.62
C TRP A 168 8.73 5.55 7.93
N THR A 169 7.74 6.44 7.97
CA THR A 169 7.44 7.19 9.19
C THR A 169 5.97 7.55 9.25
N THR A 170 5.46 7.75 10.46
CA THR A 170 4.16 8.39 10.65
C THR A 170 4.33 9.74 11.32
N SER A 171 3.57 10.73 10.86
CA SER A 171 3.53 12.05 11.49
C SER A 171 2.13 12.61 11.42
N ILE A 172 1.60 13.05 12.57
CA ILE A 172 0.29 13.72 12.68
C ILE A 172 -0.82 12.90 11.98
N GLY A 173 -0.85 11.59 12.21
CA GLY A 173 -1.90 10.68 11.71
C GLY A 173 -1.63 10.05 10.33
N ASP A 174 -0.69 10.60 9.56
CA ASP A 174 -0.38 10.16 8.22
C ASP A 174 0.82 9.22 8.17
N LEU A 175 0.82 8.32 7.18
CA LEU A 175 1.94 7.45 6.86
C LEU A 175 2.70 7.99 5.65
N TYR A 176 4.02 7.99 5.73
CA TYR A 176 4.92 8.48 4.70
C TYR A 176 5.96 7.43 4.32
N LEU A 177 6.27 7.36 3.02
CA LEU A 177 7.55 6.90 2.50
C LEU A 177 8.33 8.11 2.01
N GLN A 178 9.56 8.28 2.49
CA GLN A 178 10.40 9.45 2.22
C GLN A 178 11.77 9.01 1.69
N THR A 179 12.33 9.85 0.83
CA THR A 179 13.76 9.82 0.50
C THR A 179 14.56 10.53 1.59
N LYS A 180 15.83 10.18 1.72
CA LYS A 180 16.77 10.84 2.62
C LYS A 180 18.13 10.96 1.96
N THR A 181 18.76 12.12 2.12
CA THR A 181 20.14 12.33 1.69
C THR A 181 21.11 11.56 2.56
N ASP A 182 22.36 11.44 2.12
CA ASP A 182 23.41 10.78 2.92
C ASP A 182 23.79 11.58 4.18
N ALA A 183 23.54 12.89 4.16
CA ALA A 183 23.60 13.80 5.31
C ALA A 183 22.39 13.66 6.28
N LEU A 184 21.54 12.65 6.10
CA LEU A 184 20.36 12.36 6.91
C LEU A 184 19.29 13.48 6.92
N GLY A 185 19.38 14.44 6.01
CA GLY A 185 18.34 15.43 5.75
C GLY A 185 17.09 14.72 5.21
N VAL A 186 15.91 15.12 5.68
CA VAL A 186 14.65 14.60 5.13
C VAL A 186 14.53 15.12 3.70
N GLY A 187 14.54 14.20 2.73
CA GLY A 187 14.30 14.50 1.33
C GLY A 187 12.82 14.70 1.05
N ALA A 188 12.41 14.44 -0.19
CA ALA A 188 11.00 14.52 -0.58
C ALA A 188 10.19 13.32 -0.05
N ASN A 189 8.92 13.56 0.25
CA ASN A 189 7.93 12.49 0.36
C ASN A 189 7.75 11.84 -1.02
N VAL A 190 7.72 10.52 -1.08
CA VAL A 190 7.45 9.75 -2.31
C VAL A 190 6.02 9.21 -2.30
N LEU A 191 5.54 8.82 -1.12
CA LEU A 191 4.16 8.39 -0.90
C LEU A 191 3.65 8.99 0.41
N ARG A 192 2.41 9.46 0.42
CA ARG A 192 1.68 9.86 1.62
C ARG A 192 0.32 9.17 1.64
N ILE A 193 -0.02 8.58 2.79
CA ILE A 193 -1.35 8.04 3.07
C ILE A 193 -1.94 8.80 4.24
N THR A 194 -3.08 9.44 4.01
CA THR A 194 -3.86 10.16 5.03
C THR A 194 -5.07 9.33 5.42
N ARG A 195 -5.41 9.33 6.71
CA ARG A 195 -6.54 8.58 7.24
C ARG A 195 -7.29 9.34 8.33
N THR A 196 -8.56 8.99 8.47
CA THR A 196 -9.42 9.42 9.58
C THR A 196 -9.98 8.17 10.25
N GLY A 197 -9.54 7.92 11.48
CA GLY A 197 -9.83 6.66 12.16
C GLY A 197 -9.28 5.47 11.38
N THR A 198 -10.15 4.56 10.94
CA THR A 198 -9.77 3.37 10.17
C THR A 198 -9.91 3.54 8.65
N VAL A 199 -10.40 4.69 8.18
CA VAL A 199 -10.65 4.96 6.77
C VAL A 199 -9.44 5.67 6.16
N VAL A 200 -8.95 5.18 5.02
CA VAL A 200 -7.95 5.88 4.22
C VAL A 200 -8.65 6.94 3.37
N ASP A 201 -8.34 8.21 3.64
CA ASP A 201 -8.95 9.35 2.95
C ASP A 201 -8.22 9.67 1.64
N LEU A 202 -6.90 9.50 1.62
CA LEU A 202 -6.05 9.84 0.48
C LEU A 202 -4.81 8.94 0.41
N ILE A 203 -4.50 8.46 -0.79
CA ILE A 203 -3.18 7.94 -1.16
C ILE A 203 -2.60 8.88 -2.22
N ARG A 204 -1.45 9.49 -1.94
CA ARG A 204 -0.78 10.44 -2.84
C ARG A 204 0.63 9.96 -3.17
N ALA A 205 0.85 9.58 -4.42
CA ALA A 205 2.19 9.47 -4.98
C ALA A 205 2.72 10.88 -5.28
N VAL A 206 3.93 11.18 -4.81
CA VAL A 206 4.62 12.46 -5.01
C VAL A 206 5.86 12.16 -5.83
N ALA A 207 5.70 12.13 -7.14
CA ALA A 207 6.74 11.83 -8.12
C ALA A 207 6.53 12.66 -9.40
N THR A 208 7.58 12.82 -10.20
CA THR A 208 7.51 13.49 -11.52
C THR A 208 6.78 12.64 -12.54
N SER A 209 6.84 11.32 -12.38
CA SER A 209 6.10 10.33 -13.18
C SER A 209 5.75 9.13 -12.31
N VAL A 210 4.61 8.50 -12.61
CA VAL A 210 4.20 7.23 -12.03
C VAL A 210 3.90 6.31 -13.20
N ASP A 211 4.70 5.26 -13.35
CA ASP A 211 4.47 4.22 -14.35
C ASP A 211 3.54 3.15 -13.77
N VAL A 212 2.51 2.77 -14.53
CA VAL A 212 1.55 1.73 -14.14
C VAL A 212 1.65 0.60 -15.15
N VAL A 213 2.27 -0.49 -14.73
CA VAL A 213 2.41 -1.68 -15.59
C VAL A 213 1.06 -2.39 -15.68
N GLY A 214 0.40 -2.26 -16.84
CA GLY A 214 -0.89 -2.89 -17.13
C GLY A 214 -2.06 -1.90 -17.14
N ALA A 215 -3.28 -2.44 -17.07
CA ALA A 215 -4.49 -1.61 -17.15
C ALA A 215 -4.79 -0.92 -15.81
N LEU A 216 -4.96 0.40 -15.82
CA LEU A 216 -5.47 1.17 -14.69
C LEU A 216 -7.00 1.19 -14.73
N THR A 217 -7.65 0.50 -13.80
CA THR A 217 -9.11 0.57 -13.60
C THR A 217 -9.41 1.51 -12.44
N ALA A 218 -9.86 2.72 -12.73
CA ALA A 218 -10.34 3.64 -11.70
C ALA A 218 -11.87 3.60 -11.64
N THR A 219 -12.44 3.36 -10.46
CA THR A 219 -13.89 3.48 -10.22
C THR A 219 -14.10 4.70 -9.35
N SER A 220 -14.63 5.78 -9.90
CA SER A 220 -14.93 6.98 -9.11
C SER A 220 -16.43 7.14 -8.92
N TYR A 221 -16.84 7.26 -7.66
CA TYR A 221 -18.18 7.72 -7.29
C TYR A 221 -18.20 9.25 -7.44
N GLY A 222 -18.47 9.72 -8.67
CA GLY A 222 -18.42 11.16 -9.00
C GLY A 222 -17.82 11.47 -10.38
N GLY A 223 -17.37 10.45 -11.12
CA GLY A 223 -16.87 10.58 -12.49
C GLY A 223 -15.36 10.77 -12.52
N ILE A 224 -14.68 10.07 -13.43
CA ILE A 224 -13.32 10.42 -13.82
C ILE A 224 -13.50 11.58 -14.79
N THR A 225 -13.16 12.79 -14.38
CA THR A 225 -13.20 13.93 -15.30
C THR A 225 -12.04 13.79 -16.28
N GLY A 226 -12.19 14.26 -17.53
CA GLY A 226 -11.07 14.27 -18.50
C GLY A 226 -9.86 15.06 -18.02
N ALA A 227 -10.02 15.92 -17.00
CA ALA A 227 -8.93 16.59 -16.30
C ALA A 227 -8.06 15.62 -15.46
N ASN A 228 -8.60 14.47 -15.05
CA ASN A 228 -7.92 13.45 -14.24
C ASN A 228 -7.20 12.38 -15.10
N LEU A 229 -7.42 12.35 -16.40
CA LEU A 229 -6.76 11.45 -17.35
C LEU A 229 -6.09 12.28 -18.45
N VAL A 230 -4.96 12.90 -18.13
CA VAL A 230 -4.19 13.65 -19.14
C VAL A 230 -3.14 12.73 -19.74
N ALA A 231 -3.51 11.96 -20.77
CA ALA A 231 -2.58 11.53 -21.79
C ALA A 231 -2.86 12.35 -23.06
N ARG A 232 -2.08 13.42 -23.25
CA ARG A 232 -1.99 14.14 -24.52
C ARG A 232 -1.20 13.28 -25.50
N ASN A 233 -1.74 13.16 -26.72
CA ASN A 233 -1.07 12.84 -28.01
C ASN A 233 -1.46 11.54 -28.74
N VAL A 234 -2.52 10.82 -28.36
CA VAL A 234 -3.09 9.78 -29.25
C VAL A 234 -4.62 9.78 -29.14
N ALA A 235 -5.32 9.65 -30.26
CA ALA A 235 -6.76 9.47 -30.28
C ALA A 235 -7.10 8.09 -29.68
N GLU A 236 -7.77 8.07 -28.52
CA GLU A 236 -8.22 6.83 -27.90
C GLU A 236 -9.63 6.45 -28.35
N SER A 237 -9.78 5.20 -28.77
CA SER A 237 -11.08 4.55 -28.94
C SER A 237 -11.55 4.03 -27.58
N ILE A 238 -12.51 4.70 -26.98
CA ILE A 238 -13.17 4.21 -25.75
C ILE A 238 -14.20 3.16 -26.17
N ALA A 239 -13.83 1.88 -26.09
CA ALA A 239 -14.73 0.76 -26.31
C ALA A 239 -15.56 0.49 -25.05
N GLY A 240 -16.86 0.79 -25.11
CA GLY A 240 -17.83 0.52 -24.06
C GLY A 240 -19.24 0.88 -24.51
N ALA A 241 -20.25 0.16 -24.03
CA ALA A 241 -21.64 0.48 -24.30
C ALA A 241 -22.01 1.78 -23.55
N TRP A 242 -22.21 2.86 -24.30
CA TRP A 242 -22.64 4.15 -23.75
C TRP A 242 -24.12 4.06 -23.39
N VAL A 243 -24.44 3.98 -22.10
CA VAL A 243 -25.82 4.12 -21.61
C VAL A 243 -26.09 5.60 -21.34
N PHE A 244 -26.82 6.25 -22.24
CA PHE A 244 -27.26 7.63 -22.08
C PHE A 244 -28.45 7.67 -21.09
N THR A 245 -28.27 8.30 -19.93
CA THR A 245 -29.30 8.45 -18.90
C THR A 245 -30.31 9.56 -19.20
N THR A 246 -30.05 10.38 -20.23
CA THR A 246 -30.97 11.38 -20.79
C THR A 246 -30.94 11.34 -22.32
N ALA A 247 -32.02 11.79 -22.96
CA ALA A 247 -32.19 11.76 -24.41
C ALA A 247 -31.02 12.47 -25.14
N PRO A 248 -30.20 11.77 -25.93
CA PRO A 248 -29.14 12.41 -26.70
C PRO A 248 -29.75 13.17 -27.89
N GLU A 249 -29.25 14.38 -28.15
CA GLU A 249 -29.50 15.05 -29.43
C GLU A 249 -28.57 14.44 -30.48
N VAL A 250 -29.16 13.84 -31.52
CA VAL A 250 -28.43 13.27 -32.65
C VAL A 250 -28.44 14.27 -33.80
N SER A 251 -27.25 14.63 -34.29
CA SER A 251 -27.09 15.50 -35.45
C SER A 251 -26.12 14.84 -36.44
N MET A 252 -26.46 14.92 -37.73
CA MET A 252 -25.60 14.46 -38.81
C MET A 252 -25.04 15.66 -39.57
N LEU A 253 -23.72 15.71 -39.71
CA LEU A 253 -23.04 16.55 -40.69
C LEU A 253 -21.97 15.71 -41.39
N ASN A 254 -21.93 15.79 -42.72
CA ASN A 254 -20.86 15.30 -43.58
C ASN A 254 -20.52 13.81 -43.37
N THR A 255 -21.52 12.94 -43.55
CA THR A 255 -21.42 11.46 -43.45
C THR A 255 -21.11 10.88 -42.08
N THR A 256 -21.01 11.69 -41.02
CA THR A 256 -20.74 11.18 -39.66
C THR A 256 -21.87 11.53 -38.69
N LEU A 257 -22.42 10.49 -38.05
CA LEU A 257 -23.44 10.55 -37.00
C LEU A 257 -22.79 10.96 -35.68
N LYS A 258 -23.23 12.07 -35.06
CA LYS A 258 -22.71 12.54 -33.77
C LYS A 258 -23.78 12.51 -32.68
N PHE A 259 -23.40 12.09 -31.48
CA PHE A 259 -24.24 12.06 -30.27
C PHE A 259 -23.79 13.17 -29.31
N ARG A 260 -24.72 14.03 -28.84
CA ARG A 260 -24.47 14.99 -27.75
C ARG A 260 -25.03 14.47 -26.42
N ASN A 261 -24.25 14.61 -25.35
CA ASN A 261 -24.70 14.45 -23.96
C ASN A 261 -25.05 15.83 -23.37
N THR A 262 -26.28 16.02 -22.90
CA THR A 262 -26.81 17.32 -22.43
C THR A 262 -26.57 17.60 -20.95
N ALA A 263 -25.86 16.72 -20.23
CA ALA A 263 -25.71 16.83 -18.79
C ALA A 263 -24.41 17.53 -18.33
N THR A 264 -24.11 18.72 -18.85
CA THR A 264 -23.43 19.82 -18.14
C THR A 264 -23.09 20.95 -19.09
N SER A 265 -23.42 22.18 -18.69
CA SER A 265 -23.09 23.43 -19.37
C SER A 265 -21.57 23.68 -19.40
N ALA A 266 -20.84 23.10 -20.35
CA ALA A 266 -19.56 23.59 -20.83
C ALA A 266 -19.13 22.85 -22.11
N GLN A 267 -19.25 23.56 -23.24
CA GLN A 267 -18.32 23.60 -24.38
C GLN A 267 -17.53 22.32 -24.72
N ASP A 268 -17.98 21.60 -25.76
CA ASP A 268 -17.17 21.41 -26.97
C ASP A 268 -18.08 21.01 -28.14
N ILE A 269 -18.70 22.03 -28.75
CA ILE A 269 -19.36 21.91 -30.03
C ILE A 269 -18.47 22.65 -31.02
N GLN A 270 -17.66 21.91 -31.80
CA GLN A 270 -17.07 22.49 -33.00
C GLN A 270 -18.17 22.64 -34.06
N TYR A 271 -18.68 23.86 -34.17
CA TYR A 271 -19.58 24.29 -35.23
C TYR A 271 -18.78 24.48 -36.53
N LEU A 272 -19.23 23.85 -37.60
CA LEU A 272 -18.96 24.34 -38.95
C LEU A 272 -20.32 24.64 -39.56
N THR A 273 -20.73 25.91 -39.49
CA THR A 273 -21.94 26.40 -40.16
C THR A 273 -21.64 26.45 -41.66
N ASP A 274 -22.26 25.56 -42.42
CA ASP A 274 -22.24 25.60 -43.88
C ASP A 274 -23.67 25.84 -44.40
N SER A 275 -23.84 26.90 -45.17
CA SER A 275 -25.10 27.31 -45.81
C SER A 275 -25.55 26.38 -46.95
N THR A 276 -24.77 25.33 -47.26
CA THR A 276 -25.08 24.34 -48.31
C THR A 276 -25.90 23.13 -47.83
N LEU A 277 -26.24 23.04 -46.53
CA LEU A 277 -26.96 21.88 -45.98
C LEU A 277 -28.46 21.91 -46.32
N THR A 278 -28.93 20.88 -47.04
CA THR A 278 -30.31 20.76 -47.55
C THR A 278 -31.27 19.99 -46.64
N ALA A 279 -30.84 19.35 -45.55
CA ALA A 279 -31.75 18.55 -44.71
C ALA A 279 -31.47 18.62 -43.19
N LEU A 280 -32.52 18.39 -42.40
CA LEU A 280 -32.56 18.36 -40.94
C LEU A 280 -32.80 16.92 -40.45
N VAL A 281 -31.99 16.43 -39.50
CA VAL A 281 -32.13 15.07 -38.94
C VAL A 281 -32.50 15.16 -37.46
N ARG A 282 -33.47 14.37 -37.04
CA ARG A 282 -33.94 14.29 -35.65
C ARG A 282 -34.09 12.82 -35.22
N TYR A 283 -33.59 12.49 -34.04
CA TYR A 283 -33.88 11.23 -33.37
C TYR A 283 -34.96 11.43 -32.29
N ILE A 284 -35.94 10.53 -32.22
CA ILE A 284 -37.02 10.54 -31.22
C ILE A 284 -36.86 9.28 -30.34
N PRO A 285 -36.28 9.41 -29.14
CA PRO A 285 -35.94 8.25 -28.29
C PRO A 285 -37.15 7.45 -27.80
N SER A 286 -38.27 8.12 -27.51
CA SER A 286 -39.49 7.47 -26.99
C SER A 286 -40.13 6.51 -27.99
N SER A 287 -39.88 6.68 -29.27
CA SER A 287 -40.40 5.83 -30.34
C SER A 287 -39.31 5.09 -31.13
N GLN A 288 -38.02 5.29 -30.81
CA GLN A 288 -36.87 4.72 -31.54
C GLN A 288 -36.91 5.05 -33.05
N VAL A 289 -37.21 6.30 -33.38
CA VAL A 289 -37.39 6.75 -34.77
C VAL A 289 -36.32 7.76 -35.17
N PHE A 290 -35.72 7.56 -36.35
CA PHE A 290 -34.95 8.59 -37.05
C PHE A 290 -35.82 9.28 -38.10
N GLN A 291 -35.79 10.61 -38.12
CA GLN A 291 -36.47 11.43 -39.12
C GLN A 291 -35.46 12.30 -39.85
N TRP A 292 -35.58 12.34 -41.18
CA TRP A 292 -34.89 13.27 -42.05
C TRP A 292 -35.94 14.15 -42.74
N GLN A 293 -35.76 15.46 -42.71
CA GLN A 293 -36.64 16.42 -43.35
C GLN A 293 -35.82 17.37 -44.23
N ASP A 294 -36.15 17.43 -45.52
CA ASP A 294 -35.59 18.46 -46.41
C ASP A 294 -35.97 19.87 -45.93
N ARG A 295 -35.05 20.82 -46.05
CA ARG A 295 -35.21 22.20 -45.59
C ARG A 295 -35.90 23.08 -46.65
N ASP A 296 -36.04 22.62 -47.89
CA ASP A 296 -36.78 23.34 -48.94
C ASP A 296 -38.31 23.28 -48.68
N PRO A 297 -38.98 24.42 -48.45
CA PRO A 297 -40.43 24.48 -48.21
C PRO A 297 -41.29 24.00 -49.38
N SER A 298 -40.73 23.88 -50.59
CA SER A 298 -41.46 23.51 -51.81
C SER A 298 -41.48 22.00 -52.11
N THR A 299 -40.65 21.20 -51.41
CA THR A 299 -40.41 19.76 -51.75
C THR A 299 -40.34 18.85 -50.53
N VAL A 300 -40.97 19.22 -49.41
CA VAL A 300 -40.85 18.53 -48.10
C VAL A 300 -41.02 17.01 -48.23
N THR A 301 -39.89 16.32 -48.31
CA THR A 301 -39.80 14.88 -48.26
C THR A 301 -39.31 14.52 -46.86
N ARG A 302 -40.14 13.79 -46.11
CA ARG A 302 -39.78 13.22 -44.82
C ARG A 302 -39.47 11.75 -44.99
N MET A 303 -38.24 11.38 -44.71
CA MET A 303 -37.86 9.98 -44.54
C MET A 303 -37.92 9.64 -43.05
N THR A 304 -38.45 8.48 -42.72
CA THR A 304 -38.59 7.99 -41.34
C THR A 304 -38.10 6.55 -41.30
N LEU A 305 -37.14 6.26 -40.44
CA LEU A 305 -36.68 4.89 -40.17
C LEU A 305 -37.10 4.51 -38.75
N ASN A 306 -37.94 3.49 -38.64
CA ASN A 306 -38.34 2.92 -37.36
C ASN A 306 -37.40 1.76 -37.00
N LEU A 307 -36.61 1.93 -35.93
CA LEU A 307 -35.63 0.92 -35.54
C LEU A 307 -36.27 -0.32 -34.89
N ASN A 308 -37.51 -0.22 -34.41
CA ASN A 308 -38.21 -1.36 -33.81
C ASN A 308 -38.75 -2.33 -34.86
N THR A 309 -39.20 -1.82 -36.00
CA THR A 309 -39.79 -2.63 -37.08
C THR A 309 -38.87 -2.81 -38.28
N GLY A 310 -37.83 -1.98 -38.40
CA GLY A 310 -36.95 -1.93 -39.57
C GLY A 310 -37.58 -1.20 -40.76
N ASP A 311 -38.79 -0.65 -40.61
CA ASP A 311 -39.51 -0.02 -41.70
C ASP A 311 -38.91 1.33 -42.06
N LEU A 312 -38.74 1.55 -43.37
CA LEU A 312 -38.39 2.83 -43.96
C LEU A 312 -39.63 3.44 -44.62
N THR A 313 -40.14 4.51 -44.03
CA THR A 313 -41.33 5.21 -44.53
C THR A 313 -40.93 6.55 -45.14
N LEU A 314 -41.31 6.78 -46.39
CA LEU A 314 -41.15 8.06 -47.08
C LEU A 314 -42.51 8.74 -47.19
N THR A 315 -42.59 10.00 -46.77
CA THR A 315 -43.81 10.84 -46.89
C THR A 315 -43.45 12.15 -47.58
N GLY A 316 -44.02 12.38 -48.77
CA GLY A 316 -43.73 13.56 -49.60
C GLY A 316 -43.72 13.25 -51.11
N GLN A 317 -43.47 14.27 -51.95
CA GLN A 317 -43.26 14.08 -53.39
C GLN A 317 -41.79 13.78 -53.69
N ILE A 318 -41.51 12.61 -54.26
CA ILE A 318 -40.17 12.29 -54.80
C ILE A 318 -40.07 12.96 -56.18
N GLN A 319 -39.46 14.14 -56.25
CA GLN A 319 -39.10 14.76 -57.53
C GLN A 319 -37.69 14.33 -57.94
N GLY A 320 -37.60 13.14 -58.53
CA GLY A 320 -36.36 12.62 -59.09
C GLY A 320 -36.61 11.37 -59.93
N ASN A 321 -35.91 11.24 -61.06
CA ASN A 321 -36.17 10.21 -62.07
C ASN A 321 -35.78 8.78 -61.66
N SER A 322 -35.33 8.53 -60.42
CA SER A 322 -34.91 7.19 -60.00
C SER A 322 -34.97 7.02 -58.47
N LEU A 323 -35.75 6.02 -58.03
CA LEU A 323 -35.66 5.44 -56.69
C LEU A 323 -34.82 4.16 -56.79
N ARG A 324 -33.58 4.19 -56.28
CA ARG A 324 -32.73 3.00 -56.26
C ARG A 324 -32.90 2.26 -54.94
N VAL A 325 -33.70 1.19 -54.95
CA VAL A 325 -33.84 0.29 -53.80
C VAL A 325 -32.89 -0.90 -53.98
N VAL A 326 -32.06 -1.19 -52.98
CA VAL A 326 -31.21 -2.39 -52.96
C VAL A 326 -31.94 -3.44 -52.12
N GLY A 327 -32.60 -4.39 -52.78
CA GLY A 327 -33.42 -5.42 -52.14
C GLY A 327 -34.79 -5.56 -52.79
N ASN A 328 -35.64 -6.42 -52.21
CA ASN A 328 -37.00 -6.62 -52.71
C ASN A 328 -37.88 -5.41 -52.35
N VAL A 329 -38.47 -4.78 -53.36
CA VAL A 329 -39.49 -3.73 -53.18
C VAL A 329 -40.85 -4.40 -53.00
N GLY A 330 -41.38 -4.35 -51.79
CA GLY A 330 -42.76 -4.75 -51.52
C GLY A 330 -43.70 -3.54 -51.64
N PHE A 331 -44.62 -3.56 -52.61
CA PHE A 331 -45.72 -2.60 -52.65
C PHE A 331 -46.88 -3.17 -51.82
N TYR A 332 -47.07 -2.69 -50.60
CA TYR A 332 -48.21 -3.05 -49.78
C TYR A 332 -49.27 -1.94 -49.89
N ASN A 333 -50.38 -2.25 -50.56
CA ASN A 333 -51.60 -1.45 -50.44
C ASN A 333 -52.32 -1.87 -49.14
N THR A 334 -52.95 -0.94 -48.43
CA THR A 334 -53.77 -1.22 -47.24
C THR A 334 -54.97 -2.10 -47.53
N ALA A 335 -55.34 -2.27 -48.80
CA ALA A 335 -56.30 -3.26 -49.28
C ALA A 335 -55.63 -4.23 -50.28
N PRO A 336 -55.78 -5.57 -50.12
CA PRO A 336 -55.32 -6.54 -51.10
C PRO A 336 -55.94 -6.25 -52.47
N ILE A 337 -55.12 -5.97 -53.48
CA ILE A 337 -55.59 -5.92 -54.86
C ILE A 337 -55.86 -7.36 -55.26
N ALA A 338 -57.13 -7.68 -55.56
CA ALA A 338 -57.51 -9.01 -56.01
C ALA A 338 -56.66 -9.41 -57.22
N LYS A 339 -56.00 -10.57 -57.13
CA LYS A 339 -55.23 -11.17 -58.21
C LYS A 339 -56.10 -11.20 -59.46
N GLN A 340 -55.75 -10.45 -60.51
CA GLN A 340 -56.40 -10.60 -61.81
C GLN A 340 -56.13 -12.02 -62.28
N THR A 341 -57.13 -12.88 -62.15
CA THR A 341 -57.16 -14.21 -62.73
C THR A 341 -57.12 -14.04 -64.24
N GLY A 342 -56.07 -14.59 -64.85
CA GLY A 342 -55.85 -14.50 -66.29
C GLY A 342 -57.08 -14.93 -67.08
N VAL A 343 -57.58 -14.02 -67.92
CA VAL A 343 -58.40 -14.42 -69.06
C VAL A 343 -57.43 -15.10 -70.03
N ALA A 344 -57.38 -16.42 -70.00
CA ALA A 344 -56.66 -17.20 -70.99
C ALA A 344 -57.38 -17.01 -72.33
N VAL A 345 -56.93 -16.06 -73.15
CA VAL A 345 -57.42 -15.88 -74.51
C VAL A 345 -56.85 -17.03 -75.34
N THR A 346 -57.64 -18.08 -75.57
CA THR A 346 -57.24 -19.18 -76.44
C THR A 346 -57.29 -18.72 -77.90
N ALA A 347 -56.42 -19.26 -78.75
CA ALA A 347 -56.42 -18.92 -80.18
C ALA A 347 -57.79 -19.15 -80.84
N ALA A 348 -58.57 -20.12 -80.34
CA ALA A 348 -59.95 -20.36 -80.75
C ALA A 348 -60.90 -19.21 -80.38
N GLY A 349 -60.74 -18.59 -79.20
CA GLY A 349 -61.52 -17.43 -78.79
C GLY A 349 -61.22 -16.18 -79.61
N VAL A 350 -59.96 -15.98 -80.00
CA VAL A 350 -59.56 -14.88 -80.91
C VAL A 350 -60.11 -15.12 -82.32
N HIS A 351 -60.01 -16.34 -82.84
CA HIS A 351 -60.53 -16.69 -84.17
C HIS A 351 -62.06 -16.53 -84.24
N ALA A 352 -62.81 -17.03 -83.25
CA ALA A 352 -64.26 -16.87 -83.21
C ALA A 352 -64.71 -15.41 -83.11
N ALA A 353 -63.97 -14.56 -82.39
CA ALA A 353 -64.24 -13.13 -82.32
C ALA A 353 -63.98 -12.42 -83.67
N LEU A 354 -62.91 -12.78 -84.36
CA LEU A 354 -62.56 -12.21 -85.67
C LEU A 354 -63.51 -12.66 -86.79
N VAL A 355 -63.99 -13.91 -86.74
CA VAL A 355 -65.03 -14.42 -87.65
C VAL A 355 -66.38 -13.72 -87.41
N ASN A 356 -66.79 -13.55 -86.14
CA ASN A 356 -68.03 -12.82 -85.82
C ASN A 356 -67.99 -11.33 -86.18
N LEU A 357 -66.79 -10.73 -86.23
CA LEU A 357 -66.59 -9.36 -86.70
C LEU A 357 -66.44 -9.28 -88.23
N GLY A 358 -66.47 -10.41 -88.95
CA GLY A 358 -66.37 -10.47 -90.41
C GLY A 358 -65.00 -10.09 -90.98
N LEU A 359 -63.96 -10.08 -90.14
CA LEU A 359 -62.61 -9.66 -90.51
C LEU A 359 -61.78 -10.79 -91.12
N ILE A 360 -62.15 -12.04 -90.82
CA ILE A 360 -61.61 -13.26 -91.42
C ILE A 360 -62.76 -14.24 -91.65
N THR A 361 -62.60 -15.14 -92.61
CA THR A 361 -63.53 -16.27 -92.85
C THR A 361 -63.12 -17.51 -92.09
#